data_AF-A0A4Q5MXD4-F1
#
_entry.id   AF-A0A4Q5MXD4-F1
#
_cell.length_a   1.000
_cell.length_b   1.000
_cell.length_c   1.000
_cell.angle_alpha   90.00
_cell.angle_beta   90.00
_cell.angle_gamma   90.00
#
_symmetry.space_group_name_H-M   'P 1'
#
loop_
_entity.id
_entity.type
_entity.pdbx_description
1 polymer ?
#
loop_
_entity_poly.entity_id
_entity_poly.type
_entity_poly.pdbx_seq_one_letter_code
_entity_poly.pdbx_strand_id
1 'polypeptide(L)'
;MALFFRRQRTSDATAQPSAREAQQATVDHFREFVRTQVGVEAYLEPVTSSTPMTLMLIATSGEWTRRKVPDARAAHSLAHDLGIPIYDVHRTGYPQRMRDWSSRQRILAKRARQARTSPGSQPVRADPGDVGRTGF
;
A
#
# COMPACT_ATOMS: atom_id res chain seq x y z
N MET A 1 -3.87 -3.54 57.56
CA MET A 1 -4.76 -3.38 56.40
C MET A 1 -4.22 -2.26 55.52
N ALA A 2 -3.56 -2.58 54.40
CA ALA A 2 -2.95 -1.58 53.53
C ALA A 2 -3.94 -1.18 52.41
N LEU A 3 -4.26 0.12 52.35
CA LEU A 3 -5.11 0.73 51.33
C LEU A 3 -4.26 0.97 50.07
N PHE A 4 -4.50 0.18 49.03
CA PHE A 4 -3.92 0.40 47.71
C PHE A 4 -4.69 1.49 46.97
N PHE A 5 -4.07 2.68 46.85
CA PHE A 5 -4.54 3.72 45.94
C PHE A 5 -4.28 3.28 44.50
N ARG A 6 -5.36 2.90 43.80
CA ARG A 6 -5.33 2.66 42.35
C ARG A 6 -5.17 4.02 41.66
N ARG A 7 -3.93 4.38 41.31
CA ARG A 7 -3.63 5.46 40.37
C ARG A 7 -4.39 5.16 39.07
N GLN A 8 -5.45 5.92 38.80
CA GLN A 8 -6.15 5.88 37.53
C GLN A 8 -5.14 6.27 36.46
N ARG A 9 -4.65 5.28 35.72
CA ARG A 9 -3.98 5.52 34.44
C ARG A 9 -5.06 6.07 33.52
N THR A 10 -5.00 7.38 33.30
CA THR A 10 -5.59 8.04 32.15
C THR A 10 -5.27 7.20 30.93
N SER A 11 -6.29 6.53 30.42
CA SER A 11 -6.16 5.72 29.23
C SER A 11 -6.17 6.69 28.05
N ASP A 12 -4.98 7.21 27.72
CA ASP A 12 -4.71 7.80 26.41
C ASP A 12 -4.56 6.63 25.43
N ALA A 13 -5.69 5.96 25.18
CA ALA A 13 -5.80 4.83 24.29
C ALA A 13 -6.38 5.36 22.99
N THR A 14 -5.52 5.56 21.99
CA THR A 14 -5.80 5.77 20.56
C THR A 14 -7.26 5.47 20.21
N ALA A 15 -8.12 6.49 20.26
CA ALA A 15 -9.53 6.31 19.97
C ALA A 15 -9.65 5.81 18.53
N GLN A 16 -10.36 4.71 18.31
CA GLN A 16 -10.61 4.23 16.96
C GLN A 16 -11.36 5.33 16.19
N PRO A 17 -10.92 5.67 14.97
CA PRO A 17 -11.58 6.71 14.20
C PRO A 17 -13.05 6.32 14.00
N SER A 18 -13.93 7.28 14.23
CA SER A 18 -15.36 7.11 13.96
C SER A 18 -15.57 6.78 12.48
N ALA A 19 -16.72 6.16 12.16
CA ALA A 19 -17.08 5.85 10.78
C ALA A 19 -17.03 7.10 9.87
N ARG A 20 -17.40 8.25 10.41
CA ARG A 20 -17.36 9.55 9.71
C ARG A 20 -15.93 10.01 9.44
N GLU A 21 -15.03 9.89 10.40
CA GLU A 21 -13.61 10.24 10.21
C GLU A 21 -12.93 9.31 9.20
N ALA A 22 -13.23 8.01 9.25
CA ALA A 22 -12.72 7.05 8.28
C ALA A 22 -13.23 7.33 6.85
N GLN A 23 -14.49 7.74 6.72
CA GLN A 23 -15.07 8.15 5.45
C GLN A 23 -14.40 9.43 4.93
N GLN A 24 -14.21 10.44 5.79
CA GLN A 24 -13.53 11.69 5.42
C GLN A 24 -12.10 11.44 4.97
N ALA A 25 -11.33 10.65 5.71
CA ALA A 25 -9.97 10.27 5.34
C ALA A 25 -9.91 9.51 4.00
N THR A 26 -10.97 8.76 3.67
CA THR A 26 -11.08 8.08 2.37
C THR A 26 -11.29 9.08 1.23
N VAL A 27 -12.20 10.04 1.43
CA VAL A 27 -12.46 11.11 0.46
C VAL A 27 -11.20 11.94 0.22
N ASP A 28 -10.53 12.37 1.29
CA ASP A 28 -9.33 13.21 1.18
C ASP A 28 -8.18 12.48 0.49
N HIS A 29 -8.00 11.20 0.80
CA HIS A 29 -7.01 10.37 0.11
C HIS A 29 -7.29 10.21 -1.38
N PHE A 30 -8.54 10.02 -1.78
CA PHE A 30 -8.88 9.93 -3.20
C PHE A 30 -8.76 11.28 -3.92
N ARG A 31 -9.12 12.39 -3.27
CA ARG A 31 -8.87 13.73 -3.80
C ARG A 31 -7.39 13.98 -4.03
N GLU A 32 -6.55 13.61 -3.06
CA GLU A 32 -5.10 13.71 -3.18
C GLU A 32 -4.57 12.91 -4.37
N PHE A 33 -5.03 11.66 -4.51
CA PHE A 33 -4.61 10.79 -5.60
C PHE A 33 -5.01 11.36 -6.96
N VAL A 34 -6.25 11.83 -7.12
CA VAL A 34 -6.72 12.45 -8.37
C VAL A 34 -5.95 13.74 -8.67
N ARG A 35 -5.59 14.53 -7.65
CA ARG A 35 -4.82 15.76 -7.84
C ARG A 35 -3.40 15.51 -8.32
N THR A 36 -2.78 14.42 -7.88
CA THR A 36 -1.36 14.14 -8.11
C THR A 36 -1.10 13.22 -9.31
N GLN A 37 -2.14 12.55 -9.82
CA GLN A 37 -2.02 11.55 -10.88
C GLN A 37 -2.80 11.95 -12.13
N VAL A 38 -2.35 11.47 -13.29
CA VAL A 38 -2.96 11.78 -14.59
C VAL A 38 -3.88 10.64 -15.04
N GLY A 39 -5.04 11.01 -15.59
CA GLY A 39 -6.00 10.09 -16.21
C GLY A 39 -6.41 8.98 -15.24
N VAL A 40 -7.00 9.37 -14.12
CA VAL A 40 -7.45 8.47 -13.07
C VAL A 40 -8.83 7.91 -13.41
N GLU A 41 -8.98 6.61 -13.24
CA GLU A 41 -10.24 5.90 -13.40
C GLU A 41 -10.58 5.16 -12.10
N ALA A 42 -11.85 5.14 -11.74
CA ALA A 42 -12.36 4.43 -10.58
C ALA A 42 -12.86 3.03 -10.96
N TYR A 43 -12.56 2.06 -10.12
CA TYR A 43 -12.97 0.66 -10.26
C TYR A 43 -13.64 0.21 -8.97
N LEU A 44 -14.95 -0.06 -9.06
CA LEU A 44 -15.74 -0.56 -7.95
C LEU A 44 -15.55 -2.07 -7.82
N GLU A 45 -15.11 -2.49 -6.65
CA GLU A 45 -15.01 -3.88 -6.28
C GLU A 45 -16.22 -4.25 -5.42
N PRO A 46 -16.97 -5.30 -5.78
CA PRO A 46 -18.13 -5.70 -5.02
C PRO A 46 -17.73 -6.30 -3.67
N VAL A 47 -18.71 -6.36 -2.76
CA VAL A 47 -18.55 -7.08 -1.49
C VAL A 47 -18.29 -8.55 -1.77
N THR A 48 -17.32 -9.12 -1.06
CA THR A 48 -17.08 -10.57 -1.00
C THR A 48 -17.20 -11.05 0.44
N SER A 49 -17.11 -12.36 0.66
CA SER A 49 -17.13 -12.94 2.02
C SER A 49 -15.99 -12.43 2.90
N SER A 50 -14.85 -12.08 2.31
CA SER A 50 -13.64 -11.64 3.02
C SER A 50 -13.40 -10.14 2.96
N THR A 51 -14.06 -9.42 2.05
CA THR A 51 -13.73 -8.02 1.79
C THR A 51 -14.99 -7.18 1.65
N PRO A 52 -15.11 -6.06 2.39
CA PRO A 52 -16.21 -5.12 2.19
C PRO A 52 -16.11 -4.44 0.82
N MET A 53 -17.14 -3.68 0.44
CA MET A 53 -17.13 -2.92 -0.80
C MET A 53 -15.97 -1.92 -0.80
N THR A 54 -15.22 -1.89 -1.89
CA THR A 54 -14.04 -1.03 -2.02
C THR A 54 -14.04 -0.32 -3.36
N LEU A 55 -13.54 0.90 -3.35
CA LEU A 55 -13.25 1.66 -4.55
C LEU A 55 -11.73 1.68 -4.74
N MET A 56 -11.30 1.46 -5.97
CA MET A 56 -9.90 1.53 -6.34
C MET A 56 -9.71 2.55 -7.44
N LEU A 57 -8.79 3.48 -7.23
CA LEU A 57 -8.41 4.47 -8.24
C LEU A 57 -7.14 4.00 -8.94
N ILE A 58 -7.14 4.05 -10.27
CA ILE A 58 -6.03 3.63 -11.12
C ILE A 58 -5.66 4.76 -12.07
N ALA A 59 -4.43 5.24 -11.97
CA ALA A 59 -3.88 6.25 -12.86
C ALA A 59 -3.49 5.66 -14.24
N THR A 60 -3.22 6.53 -15.21
CA THR A 60 -2.71 6.14 -16.53
C THR A 60 -1.37 5.41 -16.45
N SER A 61 -0.52 5.77 -15.47
CA SER A 61 0.75 5.09 -15.19
C SER A 61 0.60 3.63 -14.70
N GLY A 62 -0.62 3.24 -14.31
CA GLY A 62 -0.91 1.99 -13.63
C GLY A 62 -0.74 2.04 -12.11
N GLU A 63 -0.24 3.15 -11.56
CA GLU A 63 -0.27 3.38 -10.12
C GLU A 63 -1.71 3.36 -9.62
N TRP A 64 -1.92 2.78 -8.43
CA TRP A 64 -3.27 2.61 -7.90
C TRP A 64 -3.32 2.73 -6.39
N THR A 65 -4.51 3.03 -5.89
CA THR A 65 -4.82 3.00 -4.46
C THR A 65 -6.24 2.50 -4.23
N ARG A 66 -6.49 1.86 -3.07
CA ARG A 66 -7.75 1.18 -2.75
C ARG A 66 -8.21 1.53 -1.35
N ARG A 67 -9.49 1.84 -1.17
CA ARG A 67 -10.11 2.06 0.15
C ARG A 67 -11.54 1.54 0.21
N LYS A 68 -12.00 1.25 1.43
CA LYS A 68 -13.39 0.84 1.71
C LYS A 68 -14.34 2.00 1.43
N VAL A 69 -15.50 1.68 0.88
CA VAL A 69 -16.62 2.61 0.72
C VAL A 69 -17.89 2.03 1.37
N PRO A 70 -18.85 2.85 1.81
CA PRO A 70 -20.06 2.36 2.47
C PRO A 70 -20.91 1.46 1.57
N ASP A 71 -21.16 1.90 0.34
CA ASP A 71 -22.00 1.23 -0.65
C ASP A 71 -21.69 1.74 -2.08
N ALA A 72 -22.36 1.16 -3.08
CA ALA A 72 -22.09 1.46 -4.48
C ALA A 72 -22.50 2.89 -4.82
N ARG A 73 -23.59 3.40 -4.23
CA ARG A 73 -24.07 4.75 -4.47
C ARG A 73 -23.04 5.77 -4.01
N ALA A 74 -22.47 5.58 -2.81
CA ALA A 74 -21.40 6.42 -2.29
C ALA A 74 -20.16 6.41 -3.20
N ALA A 75 -19.82 5.24 -3.76
CA ALA A 75 -18.72 5.13 -4.71
C ALA A 75 -18.98 5.90 -6.01
N HIS A 76 -20.18 5.75 -6.59
CA HIS A 76 -20.59 6.48 -7.80
C HIS A 76 -20.65 7.99 -7.57
N SER A 77 -21.22 8.45 -6.45
CA SER A 77 -21.23 9.87 -6.08
C SER A 77 -19.82 10.43 -5.92
N LEU A 78 -18.93 9.69 -5.27
CA LEU A 78 -17.55 10.15 -5.08
C LEU A 78 -16.78 10.23 -6.41
N ALA A 79 -16.92 9.24 -7.29
CA ALA A 79 -16.30 9.29 -8.61
C ALA A 79 -16.82 10.47 -9.46
N HIS A 80 -18.13 10.72 -9.39
CA HIS A 80 -18.76 11.88 -10.02
C HIS A 80 -18.19 13.19 -9.47
N ASP A 81 -18.11 13.35 -8.15
CA ASP A 81 -17.56 14.55 -7.50
C ASP A 81 -16.08 14.78 -7.81
N LEU A 82 -15.33 13.70 -8.03
CA LEU A 82 -13.94 13.74 -8.46
C LEU A 82 -13.77 13.97 -9.97
N GLY A 83 -14.86 13.94 -10.75
CA GLY A 83 -14.83 14.12 -12.20
C GLY A 83 -14.14 12.97 -12.96
N ILE A 84 -14.17 11.75 -12.42
CA ILE A 84 -13.51 10.58 -13.02
C ILE A 84 -14.52 9.50 -13.43
N PRO A 85 -14.25 8.73 -14.50
CA PRO A 85 -15.10 7.61 -14.88
C PRO A 85 -15.02 6.48 -13.85
N ILE A 86 -16.11 5.73 -13.71
CA ILE A 86 -16.21 4.59 -12.79
C ILE A 86 -16.68 3.33 -13.53
N TYR A 87 -16.01 2.21 -13.24
CA TYR A 87 -16.28 0.90 -13.83
C TYR A 87 -16.50 -0.17 -12.76
N ASP A 88 -17.27 -1.21 -13.09
CA ASP A 88 -17.41 -2.41 -12.26
C ASP A 88 -16.36 -3.44 -12.67
N VAL A 89 -15.53 -3.85 -11.71
CA VAL A 89 -14.45 -4.83 -11.93
C VAL A 89 -14.98 -6.17 -12.44
N HIS A 90 -16.17 -6.61 -12.02
CA HIS A 90 -16.74 -7.86 -12.53
C HIS A 90 -17.13 -7.78 -14.01
N ARG A 91 -17.35 -6.57 -14.53
CA ARG A 91 -17.70 -6.37 -15.94
C ARG A 91 -16.48 -6.10 -16.81
N THR A 92 -15.57 -5.25 -16.35
CA THR A 92 -14.41 -4.82 -17.16
C THR A 92 -13.15 -5.61 -16.86
N GLY A 93 -13.07 -6.25 -15.71
CA GLY A 93 -11.81 -6.70 -15.12
C GLY A 93 -10.93 -5.52 -14.70
N TYR A 94 -9.76 -5.86 -14.12
CA TYR A 94 -8.71 -4.89 -13.84
C TYR A 94 -7.87 -4.58 -15.08
N PRO A 95 -7.52 -3.31 -15.32
CA PRO A 95 -6.79 -2.91 -16.51
C PRO A 95 -5.34 -3.41 -16.47
N GLN A 96 -4.79 -3.72 -17.65
CA GLN A 96 -3.45 -4.29 -17.77
C GLN A 96 -2.36 -3.41 -17.14
N ARG A 97 -2.46 -2.08 -17.30
CA ARG A 97 -1.51 -1.11 -16.73
C ARG A 97 -1.32 -1.25 -15.22
N MET A 98 -2.39 -1.55 -14.48
CA MET A 98 -2.33 -1.77 -13.02
C MET A 98 -1.65 -3.10 -12.67
N ARG A 99 -1.90 -4.15 -13.46
CA ARG A 99 -1.25 -5.46 -13.31
C ARG A 99 0.25 -5.36 -13.56
N ASP A 100 0.63 -4.62 -14.59
CA ASP A 100 2.03 -4.37 -14.96
C ASP A 100 2.73 -3.55 -13.87
N TRP A 101 2.10 -2.48 -13.38
CA TRP A 101 2.64 -1.67 -12.28
C TRP A 101 2.86 -2.52 -11.03
N SER A 102 1.87 -3.33 -10.64
CA SER A 102 1.96 -4.19 -9.45
C SER A 102 3.07 -5.23 -9.59
N SER A 103 3.25 -5.78 -10.79
CA SER A 103 4.35 -6.71 -11.10
C SER A 103 5.71 -6.03 -11.00
N ARG A 104 5.85 -4.81 -11.55
CA ARG A 104 7.08 -3.99 -11.42
C ARG A 104 7.38 -3.70 -9.96
N GLN A 105 6.40 -3.22 -9.18
CA GLN A 105 6.60 -2.91 -7.75
C GLN A 105 7.02 -4.13 -6.95
N ARG A 106 6.43 -5.30 -7.21
CA ARG A 106 6.82 -6.56 -6.54
C ARG A 106 8.27 -6.96 -6.85
N ILE A 107 8.71 -6.81 -8.09
CA ILE A 107 10.10 -7.09 -8.49
C ILE A 107 11.06 -6.12 -7.79
N LEU A 108 10.74 -4.83 -7.79
CA LEU A 108 11.54 -3.79 -7.12
C LEU A 108 11.64 -4.03 -5.60
N ALA A 109 10.51 -4.34 -4.95
CA ALA A 109 10.48 -4.67 -3.52
C ALA A 109 11.32 -5.91 -3.19
N LYS A 110 11.27 -6.96 -4.03
CA LYS A 110 12.11 -8.15 -3.88
C LYS A 110 13.60 -7.81 -3.97
N ARG A 111 14.00 -7.03 -4.98
CA ARG A 111 15.39 -6.58 -5.16
C ARG A 111 15.88 -5.74 -3.99
N ALA A 112 15.08 -4.77 -3.53
CA ALA A 112 15.40 -3.94 -2.38
C ALA A 112 15.51 -4.75 -1.08
N ARG A 113 14.74 -5.84 -0.94
CA ARG A 113 14.90 -6.76 0.19
C ARG A 113 16.21 -7.55 0.10
N GLN A 114 16.54 -8.10 -1.07
CA GLN A 114 17.80 -8.84 -1.28
C GLN A 114 19.03 -7.98 -1.02
N ALA A 115 19.05 -6.75 -1.53
CA ALA A 115 20.16 -5.81 -1.30
C ALA A 115 20.36 -5.46 0.19
N ARG A 116 19.28 -5.43 0.99
CA ARG A 116 19.36 -5.22 2.44
C ARG A 116 19.85 -6.45 3.21
N THR A 117 19.59 -7.65 2.70
CA THR A 117 19.92 -8.91 3.37
C THR A 117 21.31 -9.44 3.01
N SER A 118 21.86 -9.08 1.85
CA SER A 118 23.26 -9.37 1.51
C SER A 118 24.20 -8.48 2.32
N PRO A 119 24.87 -9.00 3.37
CA PRO A 119 25.95 -8.25 4.00
C PRO A 119 27.05 -8.15 2.95
N GLY A 120 27.72 -7.00 2.88
CA GLY A 120 28.80 -6.77 1.93
C GLY A 120 29.73 -7.97 1.85
N SER A 121 30.06 -8.39 0.62
CA SER A 121 31.20 -9.26 0.35
C SER A 121 32.35 -8.76 1.22
N GLN A 122 32.71 -9.52 2.27
CA GLN A 122 33.95 -9.25 2.97
C GLN A 122 35.03 -9.25 1.89
N PRO A 123 35.89 -8.23 1.81
CA PRO A 123 37.06 -8.36 0.95
C PRO A 123 37.77 -9.60 1.47
N VAL A 124 37.90 -10.61 0.59
CA VAL A 124 38.75 -11.77 0.86
C VAL A 124 40.09 -11.18 1.28
N ARG A 125 40.44 -11.31 2.56
CA ARG A 125 41.79 -10.96 3.00
C ARG A 125 42.70 -11.84 2.17
N ALA A 126 43.46 -11.23 1.26
CA ALA A 126 44.56 -11.92 0.60
C ALA A 126 45.48 -12.43 1.72
N ASP A 127 45.56 -13.74 1.85
CA ASP A 127 46.50 -14.41 2.73
C ASP A 127 47.90 -14.17 2.12
N PRO A 128 48.83 -13.48 2.79
CA PRO A 128 50.18 -13.26 2.25
C PRO A 128 51.08 -14.50 2.43
N GLY A 129 50.49 -15.68 2.64
CA GLY A 129 51.19 -16.89 3.08
C GLY A 129 51.27 -18.02 2.07
N ASP A 130 51.49 -17.77 0.78
CA ASP A 130 51.95 -18.85 -0.11
C ASP A 130 52.79 -18.36 -1.30
N VAL A 131 54.11 -18.40 -1.13
CA VAL A 131 55.02 -18.99 -2.12
C VAL A 131 56.31 -19.41 -1.41
N GLY A 132 56.28 -20.64 -0.93
CA GLY A 132 57.50 -21.38 -0.68
C GLY A 132 58.13 -21.89 -1.98
N ARG A 133 59.47 -21.90 -1.99
CA ARG A 133 60.33 -22.88 -2.66
C ARG A 133 60.23 -23.07 -4.19
N THR A 134 61.23 -22.48 -4.86
CA THR A 134 62.10 -23.12 -5.87
C THR A 134 63.43 -22.36 -5.77
N GLY A 135 64.58 -22.90 -5.36
CA GLY A 135 65.24 -24.12 -5.82
C GLY A 135 66.40 -23.73 -6.73
N PHE A 136 67.57 -23.45 -6.17
CA PHE A 136 68.92 -23.58 -6.75
C PHE A 136 69.94 -23.63 -5.61
#